data_AF-A0A3P6E1A4-F1
#
_entry.id   AF-A0A3P6E1A4-F1
#
_cell.length_a   1.000
_cell.length_b   1.000
_cell.length_c   1.000
_cell.angle_alpha   90.00
_cell.angle_beta   90.00
_cell.angle_gamma   90.00
#
_symmetry.space_group_name_H-M   'P 1'
#
loop_
_entity.id
_entity.type
_entity.pdbx_description
1 polymer ?
#
loop_
_entity_poly.entity_id
_entity_poly.type
_entity_poly.pdbx_seq_one_letter_code
_entity_poly.pdbx_strand_id
1 'polypeptide(L)'
;MTLDKITRELCPVLSIRQLYRISAMYFDDIYDMSSVSSDVISSMMIRLIDDLTDGVRSDFLLEDDLSVPFTVEDLSKSTEQGDVNDIDTLALIHENPSFSFLLTCGADSSS
;
A
#
# COMPACT_ATOMS: atom_id res chain seq x y z
N MET A 1 28.27 -14.34 5.73
CA MET A 1 27.10 -13.60 5.20
C MET A 1 27.41 -13.27 3.73
N THR A 2 26.52 -13.57 2.77
CA THR A 2 26.74 -13.27 1.32
C THR A 2 25.64 -12.37 0.80
N LEU A 3 25.90 -11.64 -0.29
CA LEU A 3 24.91 -10.73 -0.89
C LEU A 3 23.64 -11.48 -1.32
N ASP A 4 23.79 -12.66 -1.92
CA ASP A 4 22.67 -13.47 -2.40
C ASP A 4 21.75 -13.93 -1.26
N LYS A 5 22.33 -14.28 -0.11
CA LYS A 5 21.57 -14.61 1.09
C LYS A 5 20.79 -13.41 1.64
N ILE A 6 21.38 -12.20 1.58
CA ILE A 6 20.71 -10.97 2.01
C ILE A 6 19.52 -10.64 1.10
N THR A 7 19.70 -10.73 -0.22
CA THR A 7 18.66 -10.36 -1.19
C THR A 7 17.58 -11.43 -1.38
N ARG A 8 17.86 -12.70 -1.08
CA ARG A 8 16.88 -13.78 -1.30
C ARG A 8 16.23 -14.33 -0.03
N GLU A 9 16.94 -14.35 1.09
CA GLU A 9 16.45 -14.97 2.32
C GLU A 9 16.07 -13.96 3.40
N LEU A 10 16.79 -12.83 3.50
CA LEU A 10 16.57 -11.85 4.58
C LEU A 10 15.64 -10.72 4.16
N CYS A 11 15.86 -10.12 2.99
CA CYS A 11 15.15 -8.91 2.56
C CYS A 11 14.80 -8.94 1.06
N PRO A 12 13.96 -9.89 0.60
CA PRO A 12 13.62 -10.01 -0.82
C PRO A 12 12.82 -8.82 -1.40
N VAL A 13 12.22 -8.00 -0.54
CA VAL A 13 11.42 -6.84 -0.94
C VAL A 13 12.28 -5.58 -1.11
N LEU A 14 13.52 -5.57 -0.58
CA LEU A 14 14.40 -4.40 -0.65
C LEU A 14 15.29 -4.43 -1.89
N SER A 15 15.42 -3.28 -2.56
CA SER A 15 16.35 -3.13 -3.68
C SER A 15 17.80 -3.09 -3.21
N ILE A 16 18.74 -3.40 -4.11
CA ILE A 16 20.19 -3.29 -3.87
C ILE A 16 20.56 -1.89 -3.37
N ARG A 17 19.89 -0.85 -3.86
CA ARG A 17 20.07 0.54 -3.44
C ARG A 17 19.66 0.78 -1.99
N GLN A 18 18.51 0.27 -1.57
CA GLN A 18 18.04 0.37 -0.18
C GLN A 18 18.97 -0.42 0.76
N LEU A 19 19.36 -1.63 0.37
CA LEU A 19 20.29 -2.48 1.12
C LEU A 19 21.66 -1.83 1.29
N TYR A 20 22.22 -1.26 0.23
CA TYR A 20 23.51 -0.55 0.29
C TYR A 20 23.45 0.64 1.25
N ARG A 21 22.38 1.44 1.19
CA ARG A 21 22.19 2.58 2.10
C ARG A 21 22.11 2.17 3.56
N ILE A 22 21.32 1.15 3.88
CA ILE A 22 21.18 0.64 5.25
C ILE A 22 22.52 0.06 5.74
N SER A 23 23.18 -0.74 4.90
CA SER A 23 24.45 -1.40 5.24
C SER A 23 25.63 -0.44 5.40
N ALA A 24 25.66 0.66 4.64
CA ALA A 24 26.72 1.66 4.70
C ALA A 24 26.50 2.72 5.80
N MET A 25 25.25 2.93 6.24
CA MET A 25 24.93 3.88 7.32
C MET A 25 24.95 3.24 8.72
N TYR A 26 24.81 1.91 8.82
CA TYR A 26 24.85 1.20 10.09
C TYR A 26 26.28 0.80 10.44
N PHE A 27 27.01 1.73 11.09
CA PHE A 27 28.30 1.47 11.71
C PHE A 27 28.05 1.18 13.19
N ASP A 28 28.21 -0.07 13.62
CA ASP A 28 28.04 -0.46 15.03
C ASP A 28 29.23 0.05 15.84
N ASP A 29 29.03 1.18 16.50
CA ASP A 29 29.98 1.90 17.33
C ASP A 29 30.24 1.22 18.69
N ILE A 30 29.46 0.21 19.07
CA ILE A 30 29.55 -0.47 20.37
C ILE A 30 30.39 -1.76 20.30
N TYR A 31 30.46 -2.42 19.14
CA TYR A 31 31.17 -3.71 19.01
C TYR A 31 32.25 -3.77 17.92
N ASP A 32 32.49 -2.71 17.15
CA ASP A 32 33.46 -2.66 16.03
C ASP A 32 33.33 -3.87 15.07
N MET A 33 32.14 -4.45 15.02
CA MET A 33 31.84 -5.62 14.21
C MET A 33 30.98 -5.17 13.06
N SER A 34 31.60 -5.03 11.88
CA SER A 34 30.87 -4.76 10.65
C SER A 34 29.78 -5.82 10.46
N SER A 35 28.51 -5.42 10.48
CA SER A 35 27.35 -6.31 10.30
C SER A 35 27.37 -7.05 8.95
N VAL A 36 28.12 -6.50 7.98
CA VAL A 36 28.36 -7.05 6.65
C VAL A 36 29.83 -6.85 6.26
N SER A 37 30.44 -7.83 5.60
CA SER A 37 31.85 -7.73 5.18
C SER A 37 32.05 -6.72 4.05
N SER A 38 33.26 -6.15 3.95
CA SER A 38 33.64 -5.22 2.89
C SER A 38 33.44 -5.79 1.48
N ASP A 39 33.63 -7.10 1.30
CA ASP A 39 33.39 -7.79 0.02
C ASP A 39 31.91 -7.76 -0.39
N VAL A 40 31.01 -7.89 0.60
CA VAL A 40 29.56 -7.83 0.35
C VAL A 40 29.13 -6.40 0.02
N ILE A 41 29.70 -5.39 0.70
CA ILE A 41 29.46 -3.98 0.39
C ILE A 41 29.97 -3.63 -1.02
N SER A 42 31.16 -4.13 -1.38
CA SER A 42 31.72 -3.95 -2.72
C SER A 42 30.87 -4.62 -3.79
N SER A 43 30.34 -5.81 -3.49
CA SER A 43 29.40 -6.51 -4.38
C SER A 43 28.07 -5.76 -4.54
N MET A 44 27.57 -5.14 -3.46
CA MET A 44 26.39 -4.26 -3.52
C MET A 44 26.64 -3.03 -4.39
N MET A 45 27.83 -2.43 -4.29
CA MET A 45 28.22 -1.26 -5.10
C MET A 45 28.27 -1.56 -6.59
N ILE A 46 28.87 -2.69 -6.99
CA ILE A 46 28.95 -3.08 -8.40
C ILE A 46 27.53 -3.24 -8.97
N ARG A 47 26.63 -3.90 -8.24
CA ARG A 47 25.23 -4.08 -8.67
C ARG A 47 24.43 -2.78 -8.65
N LEU A 48 24.70 -1.88 -7.71
CA LEU A 48 24.06 -0.56 -7.67
C LEU A 48 24.43 0.30 -8.89
N ILE A 49 25.69 0.24 -9.33
CA ILE A 49 26.16 0.97 -10.52
C ILE A 49 25.50 0.40 -11.77
N ASP A 50 25.41 -0.93 -11.88
CA ASP A 50 24.72 -1.62 -12.99
C ASP A 50 23.24 -1.20 -13.08
N ASP A 51 22.51 -1.22 -11.95
CA ASP A 51 21.11 -0.76 -11.84
C ASP A 51 20.92 0.71 -12.23
N LEU A 52 21.92 1.57 -12.00
CA LEU A 52 21.87 3.00 -12.36
C LEU A 52 22.15 3.23 -13.85
N THR A 53 22.92 2.35 -14.48
CA THR A 53 23.24 2.44 -15.91
C THR A 53 22.13 1.89 -16.81
N ASP A 54 21.30 0.98 -16.32
CA ASP A 54 20.21 0.34 -17.07
C ASP A 54 18.93 1.19 -17.17
N GLY A 55 18.94 2.43 -16.66
CA GLY A 55 17.82 3.36 -16.79
C GLY A 55 16.56 2.99 -15.99
N VAL A 56 16.64 1.96 -15.13
CA VAL A 56 15.59 1.62 -14.17
C VAL A 56 15.50 2.74 -13.13
N ARG A 57 14.37 3.44 -13.18
CA ARG A 57 14.10 4.68 -12.47
C ARG A 57 14.38 4.60 -10.97
N SER A 58 14.70 5.78 -10.46
CA SER A 58 15.06 6.09 -9.08
C SER A 58 13.88 5.94 -8.11
N ASP A 59 13.52 4.70 -7.76
CA ASP A 59 12.56 4.41 -6.68
C ASP A 59 13.29 4.48 -5.32
N PHE A 60 13.84 5.65 -5.04
CA PHE A 60 14.56 5.93 -3.80
C PHE A 60 13.61 6.17 -2.61
N LEU A 61 12.44 6.73 -2.90
CA LEU A 61 11.36 6.92 -1.94
C LEU A 61 10.33 5.82 -2.17
N LEU A 62 9.84 5.21 -1.09
CA LEU A 62 8.62 4.40 -1.15
C LEU A 62 7.53 5.31 -1.73
N GLU A 63 6.80 4.84 -2.74
CA GLU A 63 5.67 5.59 -3.28
C GLU A 63 4.68 5.85 -2.13
N ASP A 64 4.39 7.12 -1.85
CA ASP A 64 3.59 7.58 -0.69
C ASP A 64 2.08 7.25 -0.87
N ASP A 65 1.70 6.78 -2.06
CA ASP A 65 0.37 6.23 -2.33
C ASP A 65 0.28 4.78 -1.83
N LEU A 66 0.30 4.62 -0.51
CA LEU A 66 -0.16 3.39 0.16
C LEU A 66 -1.68 3.24 0.13
N SER A 67 -2.38 4.06 -0.66
CA SER A 67 -3.81 3.89 -0.87
C SER A 67 -4.02 2.50 -1.46
N VAL A 68 -4.63 1.61 -0.66
CA VAL A 68 -5.14 0.36 -1.20
C VAL A 68 -6.39 0.75 -1.99
N PRO A 69 -6.41 0.62 -3.33
CA PRO A 69 -7.62 0.90 -4.08
C PRO A 69 -8.70 -0.07 -3.60
N PHE A 70 -9.78 0.45 -3.03
CA PHE A 70 -10.92 -0.37 -2.65
C PHE A 70 -11.70 -0.73 -3.91
N THR A 71 -12.14 -1.97 -4.01
CA THR A 71 -12.98 -2.42 -5.13
C THR A 71 -14.46 -2.22 -4.81
N VAL A 72 -15.32 -2.17 -5.83
CA VAL A 72 -16.78 -2.11 -5.63
C VAL A 72 -17.26 -3.37 -4.88
N GLU A 73 -16.56 -4.48 -5.09
CA GLU A 73 -16.74 -5.75 -4.42
C GLU A 73 -16.38 -5.72 -2.92
N ASP A 74 -15.52 -4.79 -2.48
CA ASP A 74 -15.22 -4.60 -1.06
C ASP A 74 -16.30 -3.77 -0.35
N LEU A 75 -16.95 -2.85 -1.07
CA LEU A 75 -18.12 -2.10 -0.60
C LEU A 75 -19.36 -2.98 -0.43
N SER A 76 -19.58 -3.92 -1.35
CA SER A 76 -20.74 -4.81 -1.30
C SER A 76 -20.67 -5.80 -0.12
N LYS A 77 -19.47 -6.19 0.31
CA LYS A 77 -19.27 -7.04 1.49
C LYS A 77 -19.50 -6.32 2.82
N SER A 78 -19.32 -5.00 2.85
CA SER A 78 -19.44 -4.19 4.07
C SER A 78 -20.84 -3.58 4.27
N THR A 79 -21.63 -3.48 3.19
CA THR A 79 -23.00 -3.01 3.28
C THR A 79 -23.86 -4.13 3.88
N GLU A 80 -24.21 -4.04 5.16
CA GLU A 80 -25.36 -4.80 5.66
C GLU A 80 -26.53 -4.47 4.74
N GLN A 81 -27.14 -5.50 4.17
CA GLN A 81 -28.30 -5.40 3.31
C GLN A 81 -29.51 -5.08 4.19
N GLY A 82 -29.49 -3.90 4.81
CA GLY A 82 -30.61 -3.33 5.55
C GLY A 82 -31.69 -2.98 4.56
N ASP A 83 -32.90 -3.46 4.82
CA ASP A 83 -34.08 -3.08 4.06
C ASP A 83 -34.26 -1.56 4.16
N VAL A 84 -34.06 -0.86 3.05
CA VAL A 84 -34.16 0.61 2.99
C VAL A 84 -35.58 1.07 3.35
N ASN A 85 -36.57 0.18 3.28
CA ASN A 85 -37.94 0.45 3.71
C ASN A 85 -38.13 0.55 5.23
N ASP A 86 -37.22 0.04 6.06
CA ASP A 86 -37.35 0.06 7.52
C ASP A 86 -36.63 1.27 8.16
N ILE A 87 -36.11 2.18 7.33
CA ILE A 87 -35.52 3.44 7.80
C ILE A 87 -36.65 4.44 8.02
N ASP A 88 -37.00 4.66 9.29
CA ASP A 88 -37.97 5.66 9.70
C ASP A 88 -37.48 7.05 9.25
N THR A 89 -38.05 7.55 8.16
CA THR A 89 -37.58 8.78 7.51
C THR A 89 -37.90 10.00 8.37
N LEU A 90 -36.90 10.86 8.61
CA LEU A 90 -37.05 12.08 9.42
C LEU A 90 -38.30 12.86 9.01
N ALA A 91 -39.15 13.22 10.00
CA ALA A 91 -40.43 13.92 9.79
C ALA A 91 -40.32 15.20 8.93
N LEU A 92 -39.18 15.89 8.97
CA LEU A 92 -38.88 17.08 8.16
C LEU A 92 -38.93 16.80 6.63
N ILE A 93 -38.68 15.57 6.20
CA ILE A 93 -38.74 15.15 4.80
C ILE A 93 -40.20 15.03 4.35
N HIS A 94 -41.09 14.54 5.23
CA HIS A 94 -42.53 14.42 4.96
C HIS A 94 -43.24 15.78 4.88
N GLU A 95 -42.78 16.74 5.66
CA GLU A 95 -43.39 18.09 5.71
C GLU A 95 -43.00 18.98 4.53
N ASN A 96 -41.95 18.63 3.78
CA ASN A 96 -41.48 19.43 2.66
C ASN A 96 -41.79 18.73 1.31
N PRO A 97 -42.76 19.25 0.53
CA PRO A 97 -43.23 18.61 -0.70
C PRO A 97 -42.14 18.51 -1.79
N SER A 98 -41.06 19.28 -1.70
CA SER A 98 -39.91 19.19 -2.60
C SER A 98 -39.11 17.89 -2.44
N PHE A 99 -39.31 17.12 -1.36
CA PHE A 99 -38.66 15.83 -1.12
C PHE A 99 -39.55 14.60 -1.36
N SER A 100 -40.73 14.79 -1.94
CA SER A 100 -41.66 13.69 -2.28
C SER A 100 -41.02 12.57 -3.12
N PHE A 101 -40.01 12.89 -3.94
CA PHE A 101 -39.25 11.92 -4.75
C PHE A 101 -38.41 10.92 -3.95
N LEU A 102 -38.11 11.21 -2.68
CA LEU A 102 -37.38 10.31 -1.78
C LEU A 102 -38.30 9.27 -1.13
N LEU A 103 -39.60 9.55 -1.06
CA LEU A 103 -40.61 8.67 -0.45
C LEU A 103 -41.13 7.61 -1.43
N THR A 104 -40.80 7.72 -2.72
CA THR A 104 -41.30 6.83 -3.78
C THR A 104 -40.36 5.67 -4.10
N CYS A 105 -39.50 5.25 -3.18
CA CYS A 105 -38.63 4.09 -3.40
C CYS A 105 -39.47 2.81 -3.40
N GLY A 106 -39.88 2.32 -4.59
CA GLY A 106 -40.41 0.97 -4.79
C GLY A 106 -41.89 0.85 -5.14
N ALA A 107 -42.38 1.59 -6.15
CA ALA A 107 -43.74 1.39 -6.68
C ALA A 107 -43.74 1.08 -8.19
N ASP A 108 -42.83 0.22 -8.63
CA ASP A 108 -42.77 -0.21 -10.02
C ASP A 108 -42.24 -1.64 -10.12
N SER A 109 -43.14 -2.61 -9.90
CA SER A 109 -43.21 -3.85 -10.69
C SER A 109 -44.30 -4.79 -10.15
N SER A 110 -45.53 -4.66 -10.66
CA SER A 110 -46.52 -5.75 -10.75
C SER A 110 -47.62 -5.35 -11.74
N SER A 111 -47.40 -5.64 -13.02
CA SER A 111 -48.44 -5.89 -14.02
C SER A 111 -48.04 -7.11 -14.82
#